data_AF-A0A3C1A772-F1
#
_entry.id   AF-A0A3C1A772-F1
#
_cell.length_a   1.000
_cell.length_b   1.000
_cell.length_c   1.000
_cell.angle_alpha   90.00
_cell.angle_beta   90.00
_cell.angle_gamma   90.00
#
_symmetry.space_group_name_H-M   'P 1'
#
loop_
_entity.id
_entity.type
_entity.pdbx_description
1 polymer ?
#
loop_
_entity_poly.entity_id
_entity_poly.type
_entity_poly.pdbx_seq_one_letter_code
_entity_poly.pdbx_strand_id
1 'polypeptide(L)'
;RQGDFSSVEEIAAELEGWLTDNGKTNIACIFGCSMGGSIVLRLLANNRIKAENAVIDAGITPYRLPWIVTRFIAIKDFLLISIGKIGGIRLLEKVFEADEYSKEDHQYMARVLKMISYKTIWRTFESCNNYSMPKRIDTDCGNIEYWFTEKERKERKKDIEFVKTYLPKTHFKVFDEIGHAGLALKKPEDFTNEIIRICERSSEK
;
A
#
# COMPACT_ATOMS: atom_id res chain seq x y z
N ARG A 1 16.33 -1.88 16.14
CA ARG A 1 15.28 -0.84 16.18
C ARG A 1 13.95 -1.54 16.42
N GLN A 2 13.30 -1.29 17.55
CA GLN A 2 11.93 -1.72 17.81
C GLN A 2 11.12 -0.41 17.87
N GLY A 3 10.44 -0.08 16.76
CA GLY A 3 9.76 1.20 16.61
C GLY A 3 8.34 0.96 16.10
N ASP A 4 7.38 1.70 16.67
CA ASP A 4 6.04 1.79 16.10
C ASP A 4 6.13 2.42 14.70
N PHE A 5 5.18 2.09 13.82
CA PHE A 5 4.97 2.85 12.59
C PHE A 5 4.88 4.36 12.91
N SER A 6 5.56 5.19 12.12
CA SER A 6 5.56 6.64 12.28
C SER A 6 4.47 7.29 11.43
N SER A 7 4.73 7.48 10.15
CA SER A 7 3.81 7.99 9.13
C SER A 7 4.30 7.63 7.73
N VAL A 8 3.44 7.76 6.73
CA VAL A 8 3.79 7.61 5.31
C VAL A 8 4.92 8.56 4.93
N GLU A 9 4.87 9.83 5.35
CA GLU A 9 5.89 10.83 5.04
C GLU A 9 7.22 10.54 5.71
N GLU A 10 7.23 10.18 6.99
CA GLU A 10 8.45 9.92 7.73
C GLU A 10 9.15 8.66 7.20
N ILE A 11 8.39 7.59 6.92
CA ILE A 11 8.95 6.37 6.33
C ILE A 11 9.48 6.63 4.91
N ALA A 12 8.75 7.38 4.08
CA ALA A 12 9.24 7.74 2.76
C ALA A 12 10.56 8.54 2.84
N ALA A 13 10.63 9.52 3.75
CA ALA A 13 11.84 10.32 3.95
C ALA A 13 13.02 9.49 4.50
N GLU A 14 12.76 8.57 5.43
CA GLU A 14 13.78 7.65 5.96
C GLU A 14 14.30 6.69 4.89
N LEU A 15 13.41 6.13 4.05
CA LEU A 15 13.79 5.25 2.95
C LEU A 15 14.63 6.00 1.91
N GLU A 16 14.23 7.21 1.53
CA GLU A 16 15.01 8.06 0.61
C GLU A 16 16.37 8.40 1.18
N GLY A 17 16.43 8.87 2.43
CA GLY A 17 17.69 9.18 3.11
C GLY A 17 18.61 7.97 3.15
N TRP A 18 18.10 6.82 3.57
CA TRP A 18 18.89 5.60 3.62
C TRP A 18 19.40 5.16 2.24
N LEU A 19 18.56 5.23 1.19
CA LEU A 19 18.98 4.87 -0.16
C LEU A 19 20.04 5.83 -0.70
N THR A 20 19.87 7.14 -0.51
CA THR A 20 20.85 8.16 -0.91
C THR A 20 22.18 7.98 -0.19
N ASP A 21 22.16 7.80 1.14
CA ASP A 21 23.35 7.62 1.97
C ASP A 21 24.14 6.35 1.58
N ASN A 22 23.47 5.35 1.00
CA ASN A 22 24.07 4.12 0.51
C ASN A 22 24.35 4.14 -1.01
N GLY A 23 24.28 5.30 -1.67
CA GLY A 23 24.56 5.45 -3.10
C GLY A 23 23.58 4.70 -4.02
N LYS A 24 22.38 4.37 -3.53
CA LYS A 24 21.32 3.66 -4.27
C LYS A 24 20.34 4.65 -4.87
N THR A 25 20.82 5.45 -5.83
CA THR A 25 20.00 6.51 -6.45
C THR A 25 19.20 6.06 -7.66
N ASN A 26 19.58 4.93 -8.28
CA ASN A 26 18.88 4.32 -9.41
C ASN A 26 18.26 2.99 -8.98
N ILE A 27 16.93 2.92 -8.97
CA ILE A 27 16.16 1.77 -8.53
C ILE A 27 15.40 1.21 -9.73
N ALA A 28 15.59 -0.07 -10.03
CA ALA A 28 14.90 -0.72 -11.15
C ALA A 28 13.38 -0.74 -10.96
N CYS A 29 12.91 -1.06 -9.75
CA CYS A 29 11.48 -1.06 -9.44
C CYS A 29 11.23 -0.79 -7.96
N ILE A 30 10.20 0.01 -7.66
CA ILE A 30 9.65 0.15 -6.32
C ILE A 30 8.24 -0.46 -6.30
N PHE A 31 8.03 -1.43 -5.42
CA PHE A 31 6.73 -2.07 -5.22
C PHE A 31 6.17 -1.72 -3.84
N GLY A 32 4.87 -1.44 -3.78
CA GLY A 32 4.16 -1.18 -2.53
C GLY A 32 2.73 -1.69 -2.58
N CYS A 33 2.37 -2.52 -1.60
CA CYS A 33 1.03 -3.07 -1.44
C CYS A 33 0.27 -2.37 -0.31
N SER A 34 -0.99 -1.98 -0.53
CA SER A 34 -1.87 -1.35 0.46
C SER A 34 -1.22 -0.08 1.07
N MET A 35 -0.95 -0.04 2.38
CA MET A 35 -0.15 1.03 3.03
C MET A 35 1.22 1.25 2.35
N GLY A 36 1.86 0.18 1.88
CA GLY A 36 3.08 0.27 1.10
C GLY A 36 2.89 1.07 -0.19
N GLY A 37 1.71 0.96 -0.82
CA GLY A 37 1.34 1.77 -1.99
C GLY A 37 1.24 3.26 -1.66
N SER A 38 0.78 3.63 -0.46
CA SER A 38 0.82 5.03 0.02
C SER A 38 2.25 5.56 0.10
N ILE A 39 3.18 4.72 0.59
CA ILE A 39 4.62 5.05 0.65
C ILE A 39 5.19 5.20 -0.77
N VAL A 40 4.87 4.30 -1.71
CA VAL A 40 5.30 4.43 -3.11
C VAL A 40 4.78 5.72 -3.73
N LEU A 41 3.50 6.05 -3.54
CA LEU A 41 2.93 7.31 -4.02
C LEU A 41 3.68 8.53 -3.44
N ARG A 42 4.04 8.48 -2.15
CA ARG A 42 4.78 9.54 -1.48
C ARG A 42 6.21 9.67 -2.01
N LEU A 43 6.89 8.56 -2.27
CA LEU A 43 8.23 8.50 -2.88
C LEU A 43 8.21 9.08 -4.29
N LEU A 44 7.24 8.67 -5.12
CA LEU A 44 7.04 9.22 -6.47
C LEU A 44 6.80 10.73 -6.43
N ALA A 45 6.02 11.20 -5.45
CA ALA A 45 5.74 12.62 -5.28
C ALA A 45 6.94 13.45 -4.77
N ASN A 46 7.86 12.84 -4.03
CA ASN A 46 9.11 13.46 -3.62
C ASN A 46 10.13 13.53 -4.76
N ASN A 47 10.15 12.49 -5.61
CA ASN A 47 11.08 12.33 -6.73
C ASN A 47 12.56 12.50 -6.33
N ARG A 48 12.95 12.04 -5.12
CA ARG A 48 14.33 12.12 -4.62
C ARG A 48 15.21 10.93 -5.02
N ILE A 49 14.57 9.81 -5.36
CA ILE A 49 15.22 8.61 -5.90
C ILE A 49 14.70 8.36 -7.31
N LYS A 50 15.59 7.99 -8.23
CA LYS A 50 15.20 7.68 -9.60
C LYS A 50 14.74 6.23 -9.66
N ALA A 51 13.43 6.03 -9.79
CA ALA A 51 12.84 4.71 -10.03
C ALA A 51 12.51 4.55 -11.51
N GLU A 52 12.98 3.48 -12.16
CA GLU A 52 12.59 3.18 -13.55
C GLU A 52 11.13 2.75 -13.62
N ASN A 53 10.73 1.88 -12.67
CA ASN A 53 9.39 1.34 -12.54
C ASN A 53 8.82 1.57 -11.14
N ALA A 54 7.51 1.75 -11.06
CA ALA A 54 6.79 1.76 -9.79
C ALA A 54 5.49 0.96 -9.90
N VAL A 55 5.21 0.15 -8.89
CA VAL A 55 3.98 -0.63 -8.77
C VAL A 55 3.27 -0.26 -7.48
N ILE A 56 2.03 0.21 -7.64
CA ILE A 56 1.13 0.55 -6.55
C ILE A 56 0.03 -0.51 -6.52
N ASP A 57 0.18 -1.52 -5.67
CA ASP A 57 -0.77 -2.63 -5.54
C ASP A 57 -1.81 -2.33 -4.45
N ALA A 58 -3.06 -2.15 -4.87
CA ALA A 58 -4.19 -1.76 -4.03
C ALA A 58 -3.86 -0.59 -3.07
N GLY A 59 -3.02 0.35 -3.53
CA GLY A 59 -2.47 1.43 -2.72
C GLY A 59 -3.52 2.43 -2.24
N ILE A 60 -3.37 2.88 -0.99
CA ILE A 60 -4.32 3.80 -0.36
C ILE A 60 -3.88 5.25 -0.61
N THR A 61 -4.79 6.08 -1.08
CA THR A 61 -4.58 7.52 -1.31
C THR A 61 -5.18 8.34 -0.17
N PRO A 62 -4.70 9.57 0.08
CA PRO A 62 -5.22 10.35 1.19
C PRO A 62 -6.63 10.83 0.87
N TYR A 63 -7.50 10.80 1.87
CA TYR A 63 -8.89 11.18 1.70
C TYR A 63 -9.04 12.67 1.41
N ARG A 64 -9.83 12.98 0.38
CA ARG A 64 -10.30 14.36 0.09
C ARG A 64 -11.53 14.69 0.92
N LEU A 65 -11.43 14.52 2.24
CA LEU A 65 -12.50 14.76 3.22
C LEU A 65 -11.98 15.66 4.34
N PRO A 66 -12.87 16.41 5.04
CA PRO A 66 -12.46 17.16 6.22
C PRO A 66 -11.85 16.23 7.28
N TRP A 67 -10.79 16.69 7.94
CA TRP A 67 -10.04 15.91 8.93
C TRP A 67 -10.92 15.27 10.03
N ILE A 68 -11.98 15.96 10.44
CA ILE A 68 -12.92 15.41 11.43
C ILE A 68 -13.64 14.15 10.92
N VAL A 69 -13.96 14.08 9.63
CA VAL A 69 -14.62 12.92 9.01
C VAL A 69 -13.64 11.77 8.90
N THR A 70 -12.41 12.04 8.42
CA THR A 70 -11.36 11.02 8.32
C THR A 70 -10.98 10.46 9.70
N ARG A 71 -11.07 11.29 10.75
CA ARG A 71 -10.88 10.88 12.14
C ARG A 71 -11.92 9.86 12.61
N PHE A 72 -13.20 10.06 12.30
CA PHE A 72 -14.23 9.08 12.64
C PHE A 72 -14.05 7.76 11.90
N ILE A 73 -13.65 7.80 10.62
CA ILE A 73 -13.31 6.60 9.83
C ILE A 73 -12.15 5.85 10.50
N ALA A 74 -11.05 6.56 10.82
CA ALA A 74 -9.90 5.97 11.47
C ALA A 74 -10.23 5.36 12.85
N ILE A 75 -11.11 5.99 13.64
CA ILE A 75 -11.59 5.43 14.92
C ILE A 75 -12.35 4.12 14.68
N LYS A 76 -13.28 4.11 13.72
CA LYS A 76 -14.06 2.92 13.37
C LYS A 76 -13.14 1.76 12.95
N ASP A 77 -12.19 2.01 12.08
CA ASP A 77 -11.27 0.98 11.57
C ASP A 77 -10.27 0.53 12.66
N PHE A 78 -9.77 1.46 13.48
CA PHE A 78 -8.95 1.14 14.65
C PHE A 78 -9.69 0.23 15.63
N LEU A 79 -10.95 0.53 15.94
CA LEU A 79 -11.77 -0.29 16.84
C LEU A 79 -12.02 -1.68 16.24
N LEU A 80 -12.34 -1.76 14.95
CA LEU A 80 -12.55 -3.04 14.27
C LEU A 80 -11.33 -3.95 14.37
N ILE A 81 -10.15 -3.44 14.04
CA ILE A 81 -8.89 -4.19 14.11
C ILE A 81 -8.50 -4.49 15.57
N SER A 82 -8.71 -3.55 16.49
CA SER A 82 -8.42 -3.76 17.92
C SER A 82 -9.31 -4.85 18.53
N ILE A 83 -10.59 -4.87 18.15
CA ILE A 83 -11.53 -5.93 18.53
C ILE A 83 -11.07 -7.27 17.95
N GLY A 84 -10.69 -7.32 16.66
CA GLY A 84 -10.13 -8.52 16.04
C GLY A 84 -8.87 -9.01 16.75
N LYS A 85 -7.96 -8.09 17.13
CA LYS A 85 -6.73 -8.39 17.87
C LYS A 85 -7.02 -9.05 19.22
N ILE A 86 -8.02 -8.57 19.96
CA ILE A 86 -8.41 -9.09 21.29
C ILE A 86 -9.22 -10.39 21.16
N GLY A 87 -10.18 -10.44 20.24
CA GLY A 87 -11.16 -11.51 20.08
C GLY A 87 -10.61 -12.80 19.45
N GLY A 88 -9.36 -12.80 18.98
CA GLY A 88 -8.70 -13.98 18.40
C GLY A 88 -9.24 -14.36 17.02
N ILE A 89 -8.82 -15.53 16.53
CA ILE A 89 -9.00 -16.00 15.14
C ILE A 89 -10.47 -15.97 14.70
N ARG A 90 -11.42 -16.38 15.56
CA ARG A 90 -12.85 -16.41 15.22
C ARG A 90 -13.46 -15.04 14.91
N LEU A 91 -12.90 -13.97 15.46
CA LEU A 91 -13.38 -12.62 15.20
C LEU A 91 -12.63 -12.00 14.02
N LEU A 92 -11.38 -12.39 13.81
CA LEU A 92 -10.59 -12.02 12.62
C LEU A 92 -11.17 -12.62 11.34
N GLU A 93 -11.60 -13.88 11.36
CA GLU A 93 -12.32 -14.54 10.26
C GLU A 93 -13.53 -13.71 9.78
N LYS A 94 -14.26 -13.08 10.71
CA LYS A 94 -15.41 -12.22 10.36
C LYS A 94 -15.01 -10.84 9.81
N VAL A 95 -13.82 -10.36 10.14
CA VAL A 95 -13.33 -9.02 9.76
C VAL A 95 -12.61 -9.04 8.41
N PHE A 96 -11.93 -10.14 8.08
CA PHE A 96 -11.10 -10.27 6.88
C PHE A 96 -11.77 -11.03 5.72
N GLU A 97 -13.09 -11.23 5.76
CA GLU A 97 -13.84 -12.03 4.77
C GLU A 97 -13.24 -13.44 4.60
N ALA A 98 -13.48 -14.30 5.60
CA ALA A 98 -12.90 -15.64 5.81
C ALA A 98 -12.86 -16.61 4.62
N ASP A 99 -13.58 -16.36 3.52
CA ASP A 99 -13.77 -17.34 2.46
C ASP A 99 -12.52 -17.52 1.58
N GLU A 100 -11.53 -16.62 1.67
CA GLU A 100 -10.32 -16.66 0.83
C GLU A 100 -9.03 -17.12 1.55
N TYR A 101 -9.06 -17.24 2.88
CA TYR A 101 -7.87 -17.56 3.67
C TYR A 101 -7.98 -18.94 4.33
N SER A 102 -6.89 -19.72 4.30
CA SER A 102 -6.81 -20.99 5.01
C SER A 102 -6.86 -20.77 6.53
N LYS A 103 -7.14 -21.81 7.32
CA LYS A 103 -7.09 -21.68 8.79
C LYS A 103 -5.68 -21.32 9.27
N GLU A 104 -4.68 -21.82 8.58
CA GLU A 104 -3.26 -21.56 8.82
C GLU A 104 -2.93 -20.08 8.56
N ASP A 105 -3.45 -19.51 7.47
CA ASP A 105 -3.31 -18.07 7.16
C ASP A 105 -3.93 -17.22 8.27
N HIS A 106 -5.15 -17.54 8.71
CA HIS A 106 -5.81 -16.83 9.79
C HIS A 106 -5.02 -16.91 11.11
N GLN A 107 -4.45 -18.07 11.43
CA GLN A 107 -3.57 -18.23 12.60
C GLN A 107 -2.29 -17.39 12.47
N TYR A 108 -1.71 -17.32 11.28
CA TYR A 108 -0.55 -16.47 11.02
C TYR A 108 -0.90 -14.99 11.19
N MET A 109 -1.96 -14.52 10.54
CA MET A 109 -2.45 -13.13 10.66
C MET A 109 -2.76 -12.76 12.11
N ALA A 110 -3.40 -13.65 12.88
CA ALA A 110 -3.68 -13.43 14.29
C ALA A 110 -2.40 -13.30 15.13
N ARG A 111 -1.38 -14.11 14.85
CA ARG A 111 -0.07 -14.03 15.53
C ARG A 111 0.65 -12.73 15.20
N VAL A 112 0.69 -12.35 13.92
CA VAL A 112 1.27 -11.08 13.48
C VAL A 112 0.54 -9.90 14.13
N LEU A 113 -0.80 -9.89 14.08
CA LEU A 113 -1.60 -8.82 14.66
C LEU A 113 -1.40 -8.69 16.18
N LYS A 114 -1.14 -9.79 16.90
CA LYS A 114 -0.78 -9.75 18.33
C LYS A 114 0.53 -9.03 18.60
N MET A 115 1.49 -9.07 17.68
CA MET A 115 2.78 -8.38 17.79
C MET A 115 2.71 -6.88 17.47
N ILE A 116 1.67 -6.43 16.75
CA ILE A 116 1.51 -5.02 16.36
C ILE A 116 0.96 -4.20 17.54
N SER A 117 1.59 -3.07 17.86
CA SER A 117 1.10 -2.18 18.93
C SER A 117 -0.19 -1.46 18.51
N TYR A 118 -1.04 -1.09 19.47
CA TYR A 118 -2.22 -0.25 19.18
C TYR A 118 -1.84 1.11 18.60
N LYS A 119 -0.68 1.64 18.99
CA LYS A 119 -0.14 2.88 18.43
C LYS A 119 0.20 2.73 16.95
N THR A 120 0.76 1.60 16.54
CA THR A 120 0.98 1.27 15.13
C THR A 120 -0.35 1.15 14.38
N ILE A 121 -1.32 0.39 14.88
CA ILE A 121 -2.64 0.23 14.24
C ILE A 121 -3.29 1.61 14.02
N TRP A 122 -3.29 2.45 15.04
CA TRP A 122 -3.85 3.79 14.96
C TRP A 122 -3.17 4.66 13.92
N ARG A 123 -1.83 4.73 13.96
CA ARG A 123 -1.05 5.56 13.04
C ARG A 123 -1.14 5.07 11.61
N THR A 124 -1.26 3.77 11.36
CA THR A 124 -1.50 3.24 10.02
C THR A 124 -2.76 3.85 9.42
N PHE A 125 -3.90 3.81 10.12
CA PHE A 125 -5.14 4.39 9.61
C PHE A 125 -5.09 5.91 9.53
N GLU A 126 -4.61 6.57 10.58
CA GLU A 126 -4.56 8.02 10.62
C GLU A 126 -3.64 8.60 9.53
N SER A 127 -2.47 8.01 9.32
CA SER A 127 -1.52 8.45 8.32
C SER A 127 -1.97 8.09 6.90
N CYS A 128 -2.40 6.85 6.62
CA CYS A 128 -2.84 6.48 5.27
C CYS A 128 -4.06 7.28 4.81
N ASN A 129 -4.94 7.68 5.73
CA ASN A 129 -6.11 8.49 5.40
C ASN A 129 -5.78 9.97 5.17
N ASN A 130 -4.65 10.48 5.68
CA ASN A 130 -4.41 11.93 5.78
C ASN A 130 -3.00 12.38 5.35
N TYR A 131 -2.14 11.49 4.83
CA TYR A 131 -0.80 11.87 4.42
C TYR A 131 -0.83 12.95 3.34
N SER A 132 0.15 13.84 3.41
CA SER A 132 0.25 15.01 2.55
C SER A 132 0.78 14.64 1.17
N MET A 133 0.17 15.25 0.15
CA MET A 133 0.61 15.15 -1.24
C MET A 133 0.72 16.56 -1.82
N PRO A 134 1.74 16.83 -2.66
CA PRO A 134 1.86 18.11 -3.34
C PRO A 134 0.68 18.32 -4.30
N LYS A 135 0.36 19.59 -4.61
CA LYS A 135 -0.74 19.93 -5.54
C LYS A 135 -0.51 19.38 -6.95
N ARG A 136 0.76 19.21 -7.32
CA ARG A 136 1.20 18.61 -8.57
C ARG A 136 2.28 17.60 -8.23
N ILE A 137 2.18 16.42 -8.83
CA ILE A 137 3.21 15.39 -8.76
C ILE A 137 4.00 15.48 -10.07
N ASP A 138 5.30 15.68 -9.95
CA ASP A 138 6.24 15.61 -11.06
C ASP A 138 7.25 14.52 -10.71
N THR A 139 7.24 13.44 -11.48
CA THR A 139 8.07 12.27 -11.23
C THR A 139 8.75 11.85 -12.51
N ASP A 140 10.03 11.50 -12.39
CA ASP A 140 10.85 10.99 -13.50
C ASP A 140 10.67 9.49 -13.71
N CYS A 141 9.77 8.85 -12.95
CA CYS A 141 9.48 7.43 -13.09
C CYS A 141 8.86 7.15 -14.47
N GLY A 142 9.58 6.35 -15.27
CA GLY A 142 9.26 6.11 -16.67
C GLY A 142 8.04 5.21 -16.87
N ASN A 143 7.74 4.36 -15.88
CA ASN A 143 6.65 3.40 -15.95
C ASN A 143 6.00 3.19 -14.58
N ILE A 144 4.75 3.61 -14.44
CA ILE A 144 3.98 3.46 -13.20
C ILE A 144 2.80 2.56 -13.51
N GLU A 145 2.64 1.50 -12.72
CA GLU A 145 1.46 0.64 -12.76
C GLU A 145 0.69 0.70 -11.44
N TYR A 146 -0.64 0.77 -11.54
CA TYR A 146 -1.55 0.62 -10.41
C TYR A 146 -2.29 -0.71 -10.56
N TRP A 147 -2.04 -1.62 -9.63
CA TRP A 147 -2.58 -2.97 -9.60
C TRP A 147 -3.74 -3.03 -8.62
N PHE A 148 -4.80 -3.74 -8.99
CA PHE A 148 -5.91 -4.05 -8.09
C PHE A 148 -6.72 -5.22 -8.66
N THR A 149 -7.55 -5.84 -7.83
CA THR A 149 -8.43 -6.90 -8.28
C THR A 149 -9.83 -6.38 -8.56
N GLU A 150 -10.62 -7.11 -9.37
CA GLU A 150 -11.99 -6.69 -9.69
C GLU A 150 -12.86 -6.58 -8.41
N LYS A 151 -12.62 -7.43 -7.41
CA LYS A 151 -13.31 -7.41 -6.11
C LYS A 151 -13.07 -6.11 -5.35
N GLU A 152 -11.89 -5.51 -5.51
CA GLU A 152 -11.51 -4.26 -4.84
C GLU A 152 -11.93 -3.00 -5.59
N ARG A 153 -12.38 -3.11 -6.85
CA ARG A 153 -12.65 -1.94 -7.72
C ARG A 153 -13.53 -0.90 -7.05
N LYS A 154 -14.57 -1.34 -6.33
CA LYS A 154 -15.51 -0.45 -5.64
C LYS A 154 -14.83 0.27 -4.48
N GLU A 155 -14.04 -0.44 -3.67
CA GLU A 155 -13.35 0.10 -2.51
C GLU A 155 -12.22 1.06 -2.91
N ARG A 156 -11.50 0.71 -3.98
CA ARG A 156 -10.39 1.49 -4.54
C ARG A 156 -10.82 2.56 -5.53
N LYS A 157 -12.13 2.78 -5.73
CA LYS A 157 -12.63 3.75 -6.72
C LYS A 157 -12.01 5.14 -6.55
N LYS A 158 -11.98 5.64 -5.31
CA LYS A 158 -11.41 6.97 -5.00
C LYS A 158 -9.90 7.01 -5.19
N ASP A 159 -9.22 5.91 -4.87
CA ASP A 159 -7.77 5.78 -5.05
C ASP A 159 -7.41 5.79 -6.55
N ILE A 160 -8.15 5.04 -7.35
CA ILE A 160 -8.02 5.02 -8.82
C ILE A 160 -8.29 6.41 -9.41
N GLU A 161 -9.34 7.11 -8.96
CA GLU A 161 -9.64 8.49 -9.39
C GLU A 161 -8.51 9.47 -9.02
N PHE A 162 -7.95 9.34 -7.82
CA PHE A 162 -6.82 10.13 -7.38
C PHE A 162 -5.60 9.91 -8.27
N VAL A 163 -5.23 8.65 -8.52
CA VAL A 163 -4.06 8.29 -9.34
C VAL A 163 -4.25 8.74 -10.79
N LYS A 164 -5.43 8.56 -11.38
CA LYS A 164 -5.75 9.10 -12.72
C LYS A 164 -5.58 10.62 -12.80
N THR A 165 -5.92 11.32 -11.72
CA THR A 165 -5.84 12.80 -11.67
C THR A 165 -4.40 13.28 -11.55
N TYR A 166 -3.62 12.72 -10.64
CA TYR A 166 -2.30 13.25 -10.29
C TYR A 166 -1.12 12.54 -10.95
N LEU A 167 -1.32 11.30 -11.41
CA LEU A 167 -0.34 10.48 -12.13
C LEU A 167 -0.98 9.94 -13.42
N PRO A 168 -1.39 10.81 -14.36
CA PRO A 168 -2.21 10.42 -15.52
C PRO A 168 -1.54 9.42 -16.48
N LYS A 169 -0.21 9.25 -16.40
CA LYS A 169 0.55 8.28 -17.19
C LYS A 169 0.53 6.86 -16.60
N THR A 170 -0.14 6.65 -15.47
CA THR A 170 -0.20 5.35 -14.79
C THR A 170 -1.00 4.34 -15.62
N HIS A 171 -0.45 3.15 -15.81
CA HIS A 171 -1.15 2.02 -16.40
C HIS A 171 -1.92 1.26 -15.31
N PHE A 172 -3.22 1.05 -15.52
CA PHE A 172 -4.05 0.32 -14.58
C PHE A 172 -4.14 -1.14 -15.01
N LYS A 173 -3.72 -2.05 -14.13
CA LYS A 173 -3.81 -3.49 -14.36
C LYS A 173 -4.78 -4.11 -13.37
N VAL A 174 -5.74 -4.86 -13.91
CA VAL A 174 -6.78 -5.52 -13.14
C VAL A 174 -6.48 -7.00 -13.14
N PHE A 175 -6.53 -7.62 -11.96
CA PHE A 175 -6.39 -9.05 -11.79
C PHE A 175 -7.74 -9.68 -11.47
N ASP A 176 -8.05 -10.80 -12.12
CA ASP A 176 -9.27 -11.55 -11.89
C ASP A 176 -9.07 -12.53 -10.72
N GLU A 177 -10.14 -12.76 -9.94
CA GLU A 177 -10.28 -13.87 -8.99
C GLU A 177 -9.33 -13.90 -7.77
N ILE A 178 -8.93 -12.73 -7.25
CA ILE A 178 -8.11 -12.63 -6.02
C ILE A 178 -8.68 -11.52 -5.12
N GLY A 179 -8.68 -11.65 -3.80
CA GLY A 179 -9.03 -10.59 -2.85
C GLY A 179 -7.90 -9.59 -2.59
N HIS A 180 -8.11 -8.67 -1.64
CA HIS A 180 -7.17 -7.57 -1.32
C HIS A 180 -5.75 -8.07 -1.02
N ALA A 181 -4.75 -7.44 -1.63
CA ALA A 181 -3.32 -7.78 -1.45
C ALA A 181 -2.98 -9.26 -1.75
N GLY A 182 -3.87 -9.97 -2.44
CA GLY A 182 -3.75 -11.42 -2.59
C GLY A 182 -2.74 -11.83 -3.64
N LEU A 183 -2.27 -10.95 -4.54
CA LEU A 183 -1.37 -11.34 -5.61
C LEU A 183 -0.04 -11.90 -5.04
N ALA A 184 0.62 -11.15 -4.16
CA ALA A 184 1.87 -11.59 -3.53
C ALA A 184 1.69 -12.81 -2.60
N LEU A 185 0.55 -12.92 -1.91
CA LEU A 185 0.31 -13.97 -0.91
C LEU A 185 -0.27 -15.26 -1.50
N LYS A 186 -1.13 -15.17 -2.52
CA LYS A 186 -1.92 -16.29 -3.05
C LYS A 186 -1.46 -16.74 -4.43
N LYS A 187 -0.90 -15.83 -5.24
CA LYS A 187 -0.34 -16.16 -6.56
C LYS A 187 1.07 -15.60 -6.73
N PRO A 188 2.05 -16.06 -5.90
CA PRO A 188 3.41 -15.51 -5.90
C PRO A 188 4.15 -15.69 -7.23
N GLU A 189 3.83 -16.73 -8.01
CA GLU A 189 4.38 -16.92 -9.36
C GLU A 189 3.87 -15.83 -10.32
N ASP A 190 2.56 -15.57 -10.35
CA ASP A 190 1.97 -14.49 -11.13
C ASP A 190 2.53 -13.13 -10.70
N PHE A 191 2.62 -12.88 -9.39
CA PHE A 191 3.27 -11.69 -8.84
C PHE A 191 4.69 -11.51 -9.40
N THR A 192 5.51 -12.56 -9.32
CA THR A 192 6.90 -12.52 -9.76
C THR A 192 7.00 -12.29 -11.27
N ASN A 193 6.18 -12.98 -12.07
CA ASN A 193 6.12 -12.81 -13.52
C ASN A 193 5.76 -11.36 -13.90
N GLU A 194 4.85 -10.73 -13.16
CA GLU A 194 4.48 -9.33 -13.40
C GLU A 194 5.57 -8.34 -13.00
N ILE A 195 6.29 -8.59 -11.91
CA ILE A 195 7.45 -7.79 -11.51
C ILE A 195 8.60 -7.96 -12.51
N ILE A 196 8.83 -9.16 -13.05
CA ILE A 196 9.82 -9.38 -14.10
C ILE A 196 9.41 -8.61 -15.37
N ARG A 197 8.17 -8.78 -15.84
CA ARG A 197 7.65 -8.10 -17.02
C ARG A 197 7.82 -6.58 -16.93
N ILE A 198 7.49 -5.98 -15.79
CA ILE A 198 7.56 -4.52 -15.65
C ILE A 198 9.02 -4.04 -15.69
N CYS A 199 9.94 -4.77 -15.06
CA CYS A 199 11.37 -4.46 -15.07
C CYS A 199 11.99 -4.64 -16.47
N GLU A 200 11.64 -5.71 -17.20
CA GLU A 200 12.17 -6.00 -18.54
C GLU A 200 11.75 -4.96 -19.58
N ARG A 201 10.51 -4.44 -19.51
CA ARG A 201 10.04 -3.35 -20.38
C ARG A 201 10.88 -2.07 -20.33
N SER A 202 11.61 -1.86 -19.24
CA SER A 202 12.50 -0.70 -19.08
C SER A 202 13.90 -0.95 -19.66
N SER A 203 14.30 -2.21 -19.86
CA SER A 203 15.59 -2.58 -20.45
C SER A 203 15.63 -2.52 -21.98
N GLU A 204 14.47 -2.40 -22.62
CA GLU A 204 14.32 -2.29 -24.08
C GLU A 204 14.27 -0.83 -24.60
N LYS A 205 14.39 0.17 -23.71
CA LYS A 205 14.40 1.61 -24.02
C LYS A 205 15.79 2.21 -23.83
#